data_AF-A0A316SMC1-F1
#
_entry.id   AF-A0A316SMC1-F1
#
_cell.length_a   1.000
_cell.length_b   1.000
_cell.length_c   1.000
_cell.angle_alpha   90.00
_cell.angle_beta   90.00
_cell.angle_gamma   90.00
#
_symmetry.space_group_name_H-M   'P 1'
#
loop_
_entity.id
_entity.type
_entity.pdbx_description
1 polymer ?
#
loop_
_entity_poly.entity_id
_entity_poly.type
_entity_poly.pdbx_seq_one_letter_code
_entity_poly.pdbx_strand_id
1 'polypeptide(L)'
;MTLEELERKSETEGLTVEEVMEYQKLVKPVRHVYGKYGALAKHYIEEHNFGKLLSLAGHLPEYLHGVDKAANDLYDVMYEKLSKDERYKQTGNYLEDVRRREEIHRLIEEEILNEIVYVD
;
A
#
# COMPACT_ATOMS: atom_id res chain seq x y z
N MET A 1 18.86 -30.27 -2.46
CA MET A 1 19.32 -29.68 -3.75
C MET A 1 19.76 -28.23 -3.52
N THR A 2 20.43 -27.58 -4.47
CA THR A 2 20.68 -26.13 -4.39
C THR A 2 19.39 -25.33 -4.66
N LEU A 3 19.33 -24.07 -4.21
CA LEU A 3 18.16 -23.20 -4.43
C LEU A 3 17.87 -23.01 -5.93
N GLU A 4 18.89 -22.80 -6.75
CA GLU A 4 18.76 -22.63 -8.21
C GLU A 4 18.20 -23.88 -8.91
N GLU A 5 18.54 -25.08 -8.42
CA GLU A 5 18.00 -26.35 -8.94
C GLU A 5 16.53 -26.53 -8.57
N LEU A 6 16.14 -26.12 -7.35
CA LEU A 6 14.74 -26.12 -6.90
C LEU A 6 13.89 -25.11 -7.70
N GLU A 7 14.39 -23.90 -7.93
CA GLU A 7 13.69 -22.87 -8.72
C GLU A 7 13.44 -23.36 -10.15
N ARG A 8 14.50 -23.81 -10.84
CA ARG A 8 14.38 -24.32 -12.22
C ARG A 8 13.39 -25.49 -12.31
N LYS A 9 13.43 -26.41 -11.35
CA LYS A 9 12.51 -27.56 -11.33
C LYS A 9 11.06 -27.15 -11.02
N SER A 10 10.87 -26.14 -10.17
CA SER A 10 9.54 -25.60 -9.87
C SER A 10 8.86 -24.99 -11.11
N GLU A 11 9.65 -24.39 -12.01
CA GLU A 11 9.16 -23.82 -13.27
C GLU A 11 8.84 -24.88 -14.33
N THR A 12 9.53 -26.02 -14.33
CA THR A 12 9.39 -27.04 -15.39
C THR A 12 8.53 -28.24 -15.01
N GLU A 13 8.80 -28.85 -13.85
CA GLU A 13 8.26 -30.17 -13.46
C GLU A 13 7.35 -30.10 -12.22
N GLY A 14 7.44 -29.01 -11.46
CA GLY A 14 6.83 -28.90 -10.15
C GLY A 14 7.67 -29.59 -9.05
N LEU A 15 7.46 -29.17 -7.82
CA LEU A 15 8.19 -29.68 -6.66
C LEU A 15 7.38 -30.74 -5.91
N THR A 16 8.05 -31.79 -5.43
CA THR A 16 7.46 -32.72 -4.46
C THR A 16 7.34 -32.07 -3.09
N VAL A 17 6.55 -32.65 -2.18
CA VAL A 17 6.33 -32.10 -0.82
C VAL A 17 7.64 -31.91 -0.05
N GLU A 18 8.57 -32.86 -0.18
CA GLU A 18 9.90 -32.80 0.47
C GLU A 18 10.75 -31.65 -0.07
N GLU A 19 10.70 -31.44 -1.38
CA GLU A 19 11.42 -30.36 -2.07
C GLU A 19 10.81 -28.99 -1.79
N VAL A 20 9.49 -28.89 -1.63
CA VAL A 20 8.81 -27.65 -1.17
C VAL A 20 9.27 -27.29 0.24
N MET A 21 9.39 -28.28 1.14
CA MET A 21 9.89 -28.04 2.50
C MET A 21 11.37 -27.61 2.51
N GLU A 22 12.20 -28.18 1.63
CA GLU A 22 13.61 -27.78 1.48
C GLU A 22 13.72 -26.36 0.91
N TYR A 23 12.95 -26.05 -0.14
CA TYR A 23 12.84 -24.71 -0.72
C TYR A 23 12.41 -23.66 0.31
N GLN A 24 11.36 -23.92 1.09
CA GLN A 24 10.89 -22.99 2.13
C GLN A 24 11.92 -22.76 3.25
N LYS A 25 12.78 -23.74 3.55
CA LYS A 25 13.88 -23.56 4.52
C LYS A 25 15.01 -22.71 3.95
N LEU A 26 15.24 -22.77 2.65
CA LEU A 26 16.30 -22.06 1.94
C LEU A 26 15.90 -20.61 1.61
N VAL A 27 14.63 -20.39 1.25
CA VAL A 27 14.10 -19.05 0.98
C VAL A 27 13.91 -18.29 2.28
N LYS A 28 14.73 -17.26 2.50
CA LYS A 28 14.53 -16.35 3.63
C LYS A 28 13.26 -15.53 3.39
N PRO A 29 12.36 -15.42 4.39
CA PRO A 29 11.19 -14.58 4.25
C PRO A 29 11.64 -13.13 4.05
N VAL A 30 11.27 -12.54 2.91
CA VAL A 30 11.53 -11.13 2.63
C VAL A 30 10.53 -10.31 3.42
N ARG A 31 11.03 -9.50 4.36
CA ARG A 31 10.18 -8.58 5.12
C ARG A 31 10.00 -7.29 4.33
N HIS A 32 8.81 -7.08 3.80
CA HIS A 32 8.42 -5.81 3.20
C HIS A 32 7.89 -4.85 4.27
N VAL A 33 8.24 -3.57 4.14
CA VAL A 33 7.70 -2.48 4.96
C VAL A 33 6.90 -1.58 4.04
N TYR A 34 5.67 -1.27 4.47
CA TYR A 34 4.74 -0.40 3.76
C TYR A 34 4.48 0.84 4.59
N GLY A 35 4.16 1.94 3.92
CA GLY A 35 3.62 3.13 4.55
C GLY A 35 2.20 2.89 5.07
N LYS A 36 1.60 3.96 5.60
CA LYS A 36 0.26 3.92 6.19
C LYS A 36 -0.77 3.35 5.20
N TYR A 37 -0.78 3.85 3.97
CA TYR A 37 -1.82 3.55 3.00
C TYR A 37 -1.61 2.18 2.36
N GLY A 38 -0.37 1.79 2.08
CA GLY A 38 -0.04 0.43 1.64
C GLY A 38 -0.42 -0.61 2.69
N ALA A 39 -0.19 -0.34 3.98
CA ALA A 39 -0.64 -1.25 5.04
C ALA A 39 -2.18 -1.38 5.09
N LEU A 40 -2.92 -0.26 4.98
CA LEU A 40 -4.38 -0.28 4.97
C LEU A 40 -4.95 -1.02 3.75
N ALA A 41 -4.38 -0.79 2.56
CA ALA A 41 -4.83 -1.46 1.34
C ALA A 41 -4.57 -2.96 1.39
N LYS A 42 -3.43 -3.38 1.98
CA LYS A 42 -3.14 -4.80 2.23
C LYS A 42 -4.22 -5.45 3.08
N HIS A 43 -4.55 -4.84 4.23
CA HIS A 43 -5.59 -5.33 5.11
C HIS A 43 -6.95 -5.42 4.42
N TYR A 44 -7.31 -4.38 3.66
CA TYR A 44 -8.57 -4.35 2.93
C TYR A 44 -8.67 -5.48 1.89
N ILE A 45 -7.64 -5.67 1.07
CA ILE A 45 -7.61 -6.71 0.04
C ILE A 45 -7.68 -8.12 0.67
N GLU A 46 -6.96 -8.33 1.79
CA GLU A 46 -6.99 -9.59 2.54
C GLU A 46 -8.39 -9.93 3.08
N GLU A 47 -9.13 -8.93 3.55
CA GLU A 47 -10.46 -9.12 4.17
C GLU A 47 -11.61 -9.14 3.16
N HIS A 48 -11.53 -8.32 2.11
CA HIS A 48 -12.66 -8.02 1.24
C HIS A 48 -12.47 -8.48 -0.22
N ASN A 49 -11.23 -8.64 -0.70
CA ASN A 49 -10.96 -8.98 -2.09
C ASN A 49 -9.87 -10.04 -2.25
N PHE A 50 -10.15 -11.25 -1.76
CA PHE A 50 -9.24 -12.38 -1.88
C PHE A 50 -8.87 -12.71 -3.35
N GLY A 51 -9.76 -12.44 -4.30
CA GLY A 51 -9.48 -12.62 -5.74
C GLY A 51 -8.35 -11.71 -6.23
N LYS A 52 -8.37 -10.43 -5.82
CA LYS A 52 -7.31 -9.44 -6.09
C LYS A 52 -6.00 -9.80 -5.38
N LEU A 53 -6.07 -10.35 -4.16
CA LEU A 53 -4.88 -10.85 -3.47
C LEU A 53 -4.17 -11.94 -4.29
N LEU A 54 -4.95 -12.91 -4.81
CA LEU A 54 -4.42 -13.99 -5.62
C LEU A 54 -3.88 -13.49 -6.97
N SER A 55 -4.55 -12.53 -7.62
CA SER A 55 -4.08 -11.99 -8.90
C SER A 55 -2.79 -11.16 -8.75
N LEU A 56 -2.57 -10.57 -7.58
CA LEU A 56 -1.36 -9.83 -7.23
C LEU A 56 -0.25 -10.72 -6.64
N ALA A 57 -0.44 -12.04 -6.55
CA ALA A 57 0.58 -12.93 -6.01
C ALA A 57 1.90 -12.79 -6.81
N GLY A 58 2.98 -12.39 -6.12
CA GLY A 58 4.28 -12.09 -6.72
C GLY A 58 4.54 -10.62 -7.07
N HIS A 59 3.49 -9.80 -7.17
CA HIS A 59 3.58 -8.34 -7.43
C HIS A 59 2.94 -7.48 -6.32
N LEU A 60 2.48 -8.13 -5.25
CA LEU A 60 1.84 -7.47 -4.12
C LEU A 60 2.72 -6.40 -3.48
N PRO A 61 4.04 -6.62 -3.25
CA PRO A 61 4.89 -5.57 -2.70
C PRO A 61 4.94 -4.30 -3.56
N GLU A 62 5.12 -4.44 -4.86
CA GLU A 62 5.18 -3.34 -5.81
C GLU A 62 3.84 -2.59 -5.87
N TYR A 63 2.73 -3.33 -5.86
CA TYR A 63 1.40 -2.73 -5.79
C TYR A 63 1.21 -1.89 -4.54
N LEU A 64 1.57 -2.41 -3.36
CA LEU A 64 1.40 -1.71 -2.09
C LEU A 64 2.32 -0.49 -1.95
N HIS A 65 3.55 -0.56 -2.48
CA HIS A 65 4.41 0.64 -2.61
C HIS A 65 3.84 1.65 -3.60
N GLY A 66 3.19 1.18 -4.67
CA GLY A 66 2.44 2.02 -5.60
C GLY A 66 1.29 2.76 -4.92
N VAL A 67 0.55 2.09 -4.03
CA VAL A 67 -0.52 2.70 -3.21
C VAL A 67 0.05 3.81 -2.33
N ASP A 68 1.15 3.56 -1.61
CA ASP A 68 1.79 4.59 -0.79
C ASP A 68 2.23 5.79 -1.61
N LYS A 69 2.83 5.55 -2.79
CA LYS A 69 3.24 6.61 -3.69
C LYS A 69 2.06 7.42 -4.20
N ALA A 70 1.00 6.76 -4.66
CA ALA A 70 -0.20 7.42 -5.17
C ALA A 70 -0.89 8.27 -4.10
N ALA A 71 -0.95 7.77 -2.86
CA ALA A 71 -1.50 8.50 -1.73
C ALA A 71 -0.69 9.77 -1.40
N ASN A 72 0.65 9.69 -1.39
CA ASN A 72 1.50 10.85 -1.18
C ASN A 72 1.37 11.87 -2.32
N ASP A 73 1.37 11.40 -3.57
CA ASP A 73 1.20 12.27 -4.74
C ASP A 73 -0.17 13.00 -4.69
N LEU A 74 -1.24 12.29 -4.33
CA LEU A 74 -2.57 12.90 -4.16
C LEU A 74 -2.61 13.90 -3.01
N TYR A 75 -1.96 13.56 -1.89
CA TYR A 75 -1.86 14.45 -0.74
C TYR A 75 -1.23 15.79 -1.11
N ASP A 76 -0.08 15.75 -1.78
CA ASP A 76 0.64 16.96 -2.19
C ASP A 76 -0.21 17.84 -3.11
N VAL A 77 -0.85 17.23 -4.12
CA VAL A 77 -1.71 17.95 -5.08
C VAL A 77 -2.92 18.59 -4.40
N MET A 78 -3.62 17.85 -3.54
CA MET A 78 -4.79 18.39 -2.85
C MET A 78 -4.41 19.44 -1.81
N TYR A 79 -3.32 19.23 -1.07
CA TYR A 79 -2.83 20.19 -0.09
C TYR A 79 -2.46 21.51 -0.77
N GLU A 80 -1.76 21.47 -1.90
CA GLU A 80 -1.43 22.67 -2.67
C GLU A 80 -2.68 23.45 -3.11
N LYS A 81 -3.73 22.73 -3.53
CA LYS A 81 -5.00 23.36 -3.95
C LYS A 81 -5.75 23.95 -2.76
N LEU A 82 -5.97 23.16 -1.71
CA LEU A 82 -6.79 23.55 -0.56
C LEU A 82 -6.12 24.64 0.28
N SER A 83 -4.80 24.61 0.44
CA SER A 83 -4.06 25.65 1.18
C SER A 83 -4.17 27.05 0.55
N LYS A 84 -4.51 27.13 -0.75
CA LYS A 84 -4.71 28.40 -1.47
C LYS A 84 -6.17 28.89 -1.45
N ASP A 85 -7.13 28.05 -1.02
CA ASP A 85 -8.54 28.43 -0.90
C ASP A 85 -8.73 29.44 0.23
N GLU A 86 -9.51 30.49 -0.02
CA GLU A 86 -9.79 31.56 0.94
C GLU A 86 -10.34 31.04 2.28
N ARG A 87 -11.09 29.92 2.23
CA ARG A 87 -11.66 29.25 3.41
C ARG A 87 -10.60 28.77 4.40
N TYR A 88 -9.43 28.38 3.90
CA TYR A 88 -8.38 27.76 4.71
C TYR A 88 -7.15 28.65 4.94
N LYS A 89 -7.17 29.90 4.44
CA LYS A 89 -6.09 30.86 4.70
C LYS A 89 -5.92 31.10 6.20
N GLN A 90 -4.68 31.37 6.61
CA GLN A 90 -4.37 31.73 7.97
C GLN A 90 -5.00 33.08 8.34
N THR A 91 -5.59 33.11 9.53
CA THR A 91 -6.29 34.26 10.10
C THR A 91 -5.46 34.99 11.15
N GLY A 92 -4.38 34.36 11.63
CA GLY A 92 -3.62 34.83 12.78
C GLY A 92 -4.22 34.40 14.12
N ASN A 93 -5.42 33.78 14.13
CA ASN A 93 -5.94 33.10 15.30
C ASN A 93 -5.46 31.65 15.29
N TYR A 94 -4.57 31.32 16.23
CA TYR A 94 -3.94 30.01 16.32
C TYR A 94 -4.94 28.84 16.33
N LEU A 95 -6.03 28.94 17.11
CA LEU A 95 -7.00 27.83 17.20
C LEU A 95 -7.78 27.64 15.91
N GLU A 96 -8.16 28.73 15.25
CA GLU A 96 -8.85 28.66 13.96
C GLU A 96 -7.92 28.13 12.86
N ASP A 97 -6.65 28.56 12.85
CA ASP A 97 -5.67 28.11 11.86
C ASP A 97 -5.30 26.63 12.04
N VAL A 98 -5.31 26.12 13.28
CA VAL A 98 -5.20 24.67 13.55
C VAL A 98 -6.43 23.95 13.01
N ARG A 99 -7.64 24.40 13.34
CA ARG A 99 -8.89 23.77 12.86
C ARG A 99 -8.95 23.68 11.34
N ARG A 100 -8.58 24.75 10.63
CA ARG A 100 -8.54 24.80 9.17
C ARG A 100 -7.55 23.80 8.57
N ARG A 101 -6.35 23.67 9.16
CA ARG A 101 -5.36 22.67 8.72
C ARG A 101 -5.84 21.24 8.95
N GLU A 102 -6.46 20.96 10.09
CA GLU A 102 -7.04 19.64 10.36
C GLU A 102 -8.18 19.30 9.39
N GLU A 103 -8.97 20.29 8.98
CA GLU A 103 -10.01 20.09 7.97
C GLU A 103 -9.40 19.74 6.61
N ILE A 104 -8.36 20.45 6.16
CA ILE A 104 -7.62 20.08 4.95
C ILE A 104 -7.12 18.63 5.05
N HIS A 105 -6.44 18.28 6.14
CA HIS A 105 -5.91 16.92 6.31
C HIS A 105 -7.00 15.86 6.28
N ARG A 106 -8.16 16.12 6.91
CA ARG A 106 -9.30 15.21 6.90
C ARG A 106 -9.85 15.00 5.49
N LEU A 107 -10.06 16.07 4.73
CA LEU A 107 -10.60 15.99 3.37
C LEU A 107 -9.67 15.18 2.46
N ILE A 108 -8.37 15.41 2.57
CA ILE A 108 -7.37 14.67 1.79
C ILE A 108 -7.32 13.20 2.21
N GLU A 109 -7.38 12.93 3.51
CA GLU A 109 -7.39 11.57 4.04
C GLU A 109 -8.63 10.80 3.56
N GLU A 110 -9.82 11.42 3.61
CA GLU A 110 -11.05 10.81 3.10
C GLU A 110 -10.94 10.47 1.61
N GLU A 111 -10.40 11.38 0.79
CA GLU A 111 -10.19 11.14 -0.63
C GLU A 111 -9.21 9.98 -0.88
N ILE A 112 -8.07 9.95 -0.19
CA ILE A 112 -7.08 8.86 -0.33
C ILE A 112 -7.70 7.51 0.05
N LEU A 113 -8.47 7.47 1.14
CA LEU A 113 -9.09 6.22 1.59
C LEU A 113 -10.11 5.70 0.57
N ASN A 114 -10.94 6.58 0.01
CA ASN A 114 -11.98 6.19 -0.93
C ASN A 114 -11.44 5.85 -2.33
N GLU A 115 -10.51 6.66 -2.86
CA GLU A 115 -10.07 6.56 -4.26
C GLU A 115 -8.85 5.64 -4.45
N ILE A 116 -8.11 5.33 -3.39
CA ILE A 116 -6.85 4.56 -3.51
C ILE A 116 -6.87 3.31 -2.63
N VAL A 117 -7.27 3.42 -1.36
CA VAL A 117 -7.10 2.33 -0.38
C VAL A 117 -8.23 1.32 -0.45
N TYR A 118 -9.48 1.77 -0.42
CA TYR A 118 -10.68 0.93 -0.33
C TYR A 118 -11.37 0.78 -1.70
N VAL A 119 -10.57 0.48 -2.72
CA VAL A 119 -11.05 0.26 -4.09
C VAL A 119 -11.18 -1.24 -4.35
N ASP A 120 -12.37 -1.66 -4.77
CA ASP A 120 -12.65 -3.03 -5.23
C ASP A 120 -11.78 -3.41 -6.42
#